data_AF-A0A819ZX15-F1
#
_entry.id   AF-A0A819ZX15-F1
#
_cell.length_a   1.000
_cell.length_b   1.000
_cell.length_c   1.000
_cell.angle_alpha   90.00
_cell.angle_beta   90.00
_cell.angle_gamma   90.00
#
_symmetry.space_group_name_H-M   'P 1'
#
loop_
_entity.id
_entity.type
_entity.pdbx_description
1 polymer ?
#
loop_
_entity_poly.entity_id
_entity_poly.type
_entity_poly.pdbx_seq_one_letter_code
_entity_poly.pdbx_strand_id
1 'polypeptide(L)'
;MLMEQGKDYGIINAGYFAQRTLRIERMYPSWGHDIDKKTTPYHLNREYHISYDKNFIGKDALLKQKQDGIQKRFVQFLLEDHKLDTDPWPWSGEPIYRNGEFCGFVTSAAFGFTLGKQVCLGFVHAPPSEKITVNYIRGATYEIDIATKRFKARPNVYQPTEMGPTVLLYTN
;
A
#
# COMPACT_ATOMS: atom_id res chain seq x y z
N MET A 1 -30.37 13.86 -17.01
CA MET A 1 -29.56 12.67 -16.63
C MET A 1 -28.10 13.08 -16.45
N LEU A 2 -27.31 12.50 -15.52
CA LEU A 2 -25.91 12.94 -15.30
C LEU A 2 -25.04 12.91 -16.56
N MET A 3 -25.16 11.85 -17.36
CA MET A 3 -24.42 11.69 -18.62
C MET A 3 -24.74 12.76 -19.67
N GLU A 4 -25.94 13.33 -19.63
CA GLU A 4 -26.35 14.38 -20.56
C GLU A 4 -25.76 15.74 -20.17
N GLN A 5 -25.79 16.05 -18.87
CA GLN A 5 -25.27 17.31 -18.32
C GLN A 5 -23.74 17.35 -18.29
N GLY A 6 -23.09 16.19 -18.22
CA GLY A 6 -21.63 16.09 -18.16
C GLY A 6 -20.92 16.07 -19.51
N LYS A 7 -21.64 16.15 -20.64
CA LYS A 7 -21.05 16.06 -21.99
C LYS A 7 -19.96 17.09 -22.23
N ASP A 8 -20.23 18.35 -21.84
CA ASP A 8 -19.30 19.47 -22.03
C ASP A 8 -18.03 19.34 -21.16
N TYR A 9 -18.05 18.45 -20.15
CA TYR A 9 -16.92 18.14 -19.28
C TYR A 9 -16.21 16.84 -19.65
N GLY A 10 -16.62 16.17 -20.74
CA GLY A 10 -16.01 14.91 -21.18
C GLY A 10 -16.35 13.71 -20.29
N ILE A 11 -17.53 13.69 -19.68
CA ILE A 11 -17.95 12.57 -18.83
C ILE A 11 -17.92 11.23 -19.60
N ILE A 12 -17.34 10.21 -18.96
CA ILE A 12 -17.28 8.84 -19.49
C ILE A 12 -17.62 7.83 -18.40
N ASN A 13 -18.03 6.64 -18.83
CA ASN A 13 -18.17 5.50 -17.92
C ASN A 13 -16.78 4.98 -17.52
N ALA A 14 -16.59 4.72 -16.23
CA ALA A 14 -15.37 4.10 -15.71
C ALA A 14 -15.68 2.71 -15.16
N GLY A 15 -14.89 1.71 -15.57
CA GLY A 15 -15.06 0.33 -15.16
C GLY A 15 -14.37 0.00 -13.83
N TYR A 16 -14.64 -1.20 -13.32
CA TYR A 16 -14.08 -1.70 -12.06
C TYR A 16 -12.54 -1.72 -12.05
N PHE A 17 -11.88 -2.15 -13.13
CA PHE A 17 -10.41 -2.20 -13.18
C PHE A 17 -9.75 -0.81 -13.13
N ALA A 18 -10.41 0.21 -13.70
CA ALA A 18 -9.97 1.59 -13.57
C ALA A 18 -10.03 2.02 -12.09
N GLN A 19 -11.17 1.77 -11.42
CA GLN A 19 -11.32 2.06 -9.99
C GLN A 19 -10.32 1.29 -9.12
N ARG A 20 -10.09 0.01 -9.41
CA ARG A 20 -9.12 -0.84 -8.70
C ARG A 20 -7.70 -0.29 -8.83
N THR A 21 -7.35 0.23 -10.00
CA THR A 21 -6.04 0.85 -10.21
C THR A 21 -5.90 2.15 -9.40
N LEU A 22 -6.88 3.05 -9.50
CA LEU A 22 -6.87 4.33 -8.79
C LEU A 22 -6.77 4.16 -7.26
N ARG A 23 -7.51 3.19 -6.70
CA ARG A 23 -7.44 2.92 -5.25
C ARG A 23 -6.08 2.35 -4.83
N ILE A 24 -5.43 1.56 -5.69
CA ILE A 24 -4.09 1.01 -5.41
C ILE A 24 -3.04 2.11 -5.46
N GLU A 25 -3.09 3.00 -6.45
CA GLU A 25 -2.20 4.17 -6.52
C GLU A 25 -2.30 5.04 -5.27
N ARG A 26 -3.51 5.21 -4.73
CA ARG A 26 -3.78 6.02 -3.52
C ARG A 26 -3.60 5.25 -2.21
N MET A 27 -3.09 4.02 -2.26
CA MET A 27 -2.88 3.18 -1.08
C MET A 27 -4.16 3.03 -0.25
N TYR A 28 -5.31 2.90 -0.93
CA TYR A 28 -6.60 2.59 -0.32
C TYR A 28 -6.78 1.07 -0.23
N PRO A 29 -6.83 0.50 0.98
CA PRO A 29 -7.03 -0.92 1.19
C PRO A 29 -8.48 -1.31 0.90
N SER A 30 -8.66 -2.49 0.35
CA SER A 30 -9.96 -3.14 0.20
C SER A 30 -10.17 -4.17 1.31
N TRP A 31 -11.36 -4.17 1.92
CA TRP A 31 -11.78 -5.24 2.83
C TRP A 31 -11.78 -6.60 2.11
N GLY A 32 -11.32 -7.64 2.79
CA GLY A 32 -11.22 -9.00 2.26
C GLY A 32 -9.98 -9.27 1.40
N HIS A 33 -9.34 -8.23 0.85
CA HIS A 33 -8.09 -8.36 0.09
C HIS A 33 -6.90 -7.84 0.89
N ASP A 34 -6.94 -6.57 1.28
CA ASP A 34 -5.84 -5.92 2.00
C ASP A 34 -6.09 -5.91 3.50
N ILE A 35 -7.35 -5.80 3.94
CA ILE A 35 -7.68 -5.69 5.36
C ILE A 35 -8.74 -6.68 5.78
N ASP A 36 -8.62 -7.10 7.03
CA ASP A 36 -9.47 -8.10 7.67
C ASP A 36 -9.66 -7.76 9.16
N LYS A 37 -10.34 -8.66 9.89
CA LYS A 37 -10.55 -8.55 11.34
C LYS A 37 -9.27 -8.52 12.18
N LYS A 38 -8.11 -8.90 11.61
CA LYS A 38 -6.80 -8.91 12.28
C LYS A 38 -5.99 -7.65 11.97
N THR A 39 -6.59 -6.68 11.27
CA THR A 39 -5.91 -5.47 10.84
C THR A 39 -6.49 -4.26 11.54
N THR A 40 -5.63 -3.46 12.15
CA THR A 40 -5.98 -2.28 12.93
C THR A 40 -5.51 -1.02 12.21
N PRO A 41 -6.05 0.15 12.54
CA PRO A 41 -5.62 1.40 11.91
C PRO A 41 -4.12 1.70 12.07
N TYR A 42 -3.49 1.23 13.16
CA TYR A 42 -2.05 1.35 13.36
C TYR A 42 -1.24 0.61 12.29
N HIS A 43 -1.68 -0.58 11.87
CA HIS A 43 -1.01 -1.28 10.78
C HIS A 43 -1.08 -0.50 9.46
N LEU A 44 -2.13 0.29 9.28
CA LEU A 44 -2.41 1.07 8.07
C LEU A 44 -1.83 2.48 8.10
N ASN A 45 -1.18 2.88 9.21
CA ASN A 45 -0.72 4.26 9.42
C ASN A 45 -1.88 5.27 9.39
N ARG A 46 -3.03 4.87 9.95
CA ARG A 46 -4.33 5.59 9.95
C ARG A 46 -4.86 5.85 11.36
N GLU A 47 -3.99 5.82 12.36
CA GLU A 47 -4.35 6.04 13.76
C GLU A 47 -4.93 7.44 14.03
N TYR A 48 -4.65 8.42 13.16
CA TYR A 48 -5.21 9.77 13.23
C TYR A 48 -6.73 9.82 12.98
N HIS A 49 -7.34 8.75 12.47
CA HIS A 49 -8.80 8.62 12.35
C HIS A 49 -9.47 8.13 13.65
N ILE A 50 -8.71 7.81 14.70
CA ILE A 50 -9.25 7.29 15.96
C ILE A 50 -9.51 8.42 16.95
N SER A 51 -10.76 8.57 17.39
CA SER A 51 -11.12 9.48 18.49
C SER A 51 -11.15 8.74 19.82
N TYR A 52 -10.08 8.90 20.61
CA TYR A 52 -9.97 8.26 21.94
C TYR A 52 -10.86 8.90 23.01
N ASP A 53 -11.48 10.04 22.73
CA ASP A 53 -12.43 10.68 23.65
C ASP A 53 -13.80 9.98 23.66
N LYS A 54 -14.09 9.19 22.63
CA LYS A 54 -15.34 8.43 22.52
C LYS A 54 -15.21 7.04 23.15
N ASN A 55 -16.33 6.44 23.50
CA ASN A 55 -16.40 5.03 23.85
C ASN A 55 -16.78 4.21 22.60
N PHE A 56 -16.02 3.16 22.28
CA PHE A 56 -16.25 2.33 21.10
C PHE A 56 -15.63 0.93 21.28
N ILE A 57 -16.12 -0.03 20.50
CA ILE A 57 -15.65 -1.42 20.53
C ILE A 57 -14.18 -1.48 20.08
N GLY A 58 -13.31 -2.06 20.92
CA GLY A 58 -11.89 -2.23 20.61
C GLY A 58 -10.99 -1.07 21.07
N LYS A 59 -11.52 -0.06 21.75
CA LYS A 59 -10.75 1.08 22.29
C LYS A 59 -9.55 0.63 23.14
N ASP A 60 -9.79 -0.23 24.13
CA ASP A 60 -8.74 -0.69 25.05
C ASP A 60 -7.65 -1.49 24.33
N ALA A 61 -8.04 -2.30 23.33
CA ALA A 61 -7.10 -3.03 22.50
C ALA A 61 -6.21 -2.09 21.67
N LEU A 62 -6.77 -1.00 21.13
CA LEU A 62 -6.01 0.00 20.39
C LEU A 62 -5.10 0.84 21.29
N LEU A 63 -5.54 1.16 22.51
CA LEU A 63 -4.70 1.84 23.50
C LEU A 63 -3.50 0.97 23.90
N LYS A 64 -3.72 -0.32 24.13
CA LYS A 64 -2.66 -1.28 24.38
C LYS A 64 -1.71 -1.40 23.18
N GLN A 65 -2.25 -1.53 21.97
CA GLN A 65 -1.43 -1.59 20.75
C GLN A 65 -0.58 -0.33 20.54
N LYS A 66 -1.09 0.85 20.94
CA LYS A 66 -0.32 2.11 20.90
C LYS A 66 0.93 2.04 21.76
N GLN A 67 0.83 1.44 22.94
CA GLN A 67 1.92 1.29 23.90
C GLN A 67 2.89 0.20 23.45
N ASP A 68 2.37 -0.96 23.04
CA ASP A 68 3.15 -2.13 22.66
C ASP A 68 3.85 -1.96 21.29
N GLY A 69 3.38 -1.04 20.45
CA GLY A 69 3.81 -0.86 19.07
C GLY A 69 3.32 -1.97 18.15
N ILE A 70 3.72 -1.90 16.87
CA ILE A 70 3.28 -2.84 15.83
C ILE A 70 4.44 -3.65 15.25
N GLN A 71 4.13 -4.88 14.82
CA GLN A 71 5.08 -5.81 14.18
C GLN A 71 4.74 -6.08 12.72
N LYS A 72 3.64 -5.50 12.21
CA LYS A 72 3.31 -5.50 10.80
C LYS A 72 2.85 -4.11 10.36
N ARG A 73 3.19 -3.70 9.15
CA ARG A 73 2.81 -2.40 8.59
C ARG A 73 2.44 -2.55 7.12
N PHE A 74 1.38 -1.87 6.72
CA PHE A 74 0.93 -1.78 5.35
C PHE A 74 1.80 -0.79 4.58
N VAL A 75 2.33 -1.21 3.45
CA VAL A 75 3.32 -0.47 2.67
C VAL A 75 2.94 -0.56 1.20
N GLN A 76 3.11 0.55 0.49
CA GLN A 76 3.06 0.59 -0.97
C GLN A 76 4.47 0.40 -1.52
N PHE A 77 4.59 -0.36 -2.60
CA PHE A 77 5.83 -0.67 -3.27
C PHE A 77 5.71 -0.29 -4.74
N LEU A 78 6.70 0.44 -5.25
CA LEU A 78 6.80 0.75 -6.67
C LEU A 78 7.94 -0.06 -7.26
N LEU A 79 7.66 -0.90 -8.25
CA LEU A 79 8.71 -1.66 -8.93
C LEU A 79 9.58 -0.70 -9.76
N GLU A 80 10.89 -0.77 -9.57
CA GLU A 80 11.83 0.17 -10.19
C GLU A 80 12.28 -0.26 -11.58
N ASP A 81 12.37 -1.57 -11.82
CA ASP A 81 12.99 -2.22 -12.97
C ASP A 81 12.07 -3.19 -13.73
N HIS A 82 10.76 -3.11 -13.49
CA HIS A 82 9.73 -3.91 -14.18
C HIS A 82 9.42 -3.38 -15.58
N LYS A 83 9.49 -4.25 -16.59
CA LYS A 83 9.15 -3.96 -17.99
C LYS A 83 7.77 -4.51 -18.33
N LEU A 84 6.82 -3.63 -18.63
CA LEU A 84 5.41 -3.98 -18.83
C LEU A 84 5.15 -5.06 -19.88
N ASP A 85 5.93 -5.06 -20.97
CA ASP A 85 5.69 -5.94 -22.13
C ASP A 85 6.36 -7.32 -22.00
N THR A 86 7.40 -7.43 -21.17
CA THR A 86 8.24 -8.64 -21.10
C THR A 86 8.21 -9.32 -19.75
N ASP A 87 7.90 -8.58 -18.69
CA ASP A 87 7.92 -9.10 -17.33
C ASP A 87 6.53 -9.54 -16.86
N PRO A 88 6.44 -10.59 -16.04
CA PRO A 88 5.17 -11.04 -15.48
C PRO A 88 4.56 -9.94 -14.61
N TRP A 89 3.24 -9.78 -14.68
CA TRP A 89 2.53 -8.79 -13.89
C TRP A 89 2.21 -9.33 -12.49
N PRO A 90 2.45 -8.56 -11.43
CA PRO A 90 1.99 -8.91 -10.10
C PRO A 90 0.46 -8.81 -10.03
N TRP A 91 -0.13 -9.64 -9.17
CA TRP A 91 -1.57 -9.64 -8.93
C TRP A 91 -1.90 -9.62 -7.43
N SER A 92 -1.43 -10.65 -6.71
CA SER A 92 -1.59 -10.87 -5.27
C SER A 92 -0.87 -12.16 -4.87
N GLY A 93 -0.31 -12.19 -3.66
CA GLY A 93 0.36 -13.35 -3.07
C GLY A 93 1.87 -13.43 -3.34
N GLU A 94 2.41 -12.45 -4.07
CA GLU A 94 3.84 -12.37 -4.35
C GLU A 94 4.65 -12.16 -3.06
N PRO A 95 5.72 -12.95 -2.82
CA PRO A 95 6.58 -12.75 -1.66
C PRO A 95 7.31 -11.40 -1.71
N ILE A 96 7.34 -10.72 -0.56
CA ILE A 96 8.09 -9.49 -0.35
C ILE A 96 9.36 -9.84 0.45
N TYR A 97 10.50 -9.46 -0.09
CA TYR A 97 11.79 -9.60 0.56
C TYR A 97 12.30 -8.26 1.06
N ARG A 98 12.85 -8.23 2.27
CA ARG A 98 13.54 -7.10 2.89
C ARG A 98 14.98 -7.52 3.15
N ASN A 99 15.95 -6.80 2.59
CA ASN A 99 17.38 -7.14 2.69
C ASN A 99 17.67 -8.61 2.32
N GLY A 100 16.96 -9.16 1.33
CA GLY A 100 17.08 -10.55 0.89
C GLY A 100 16.28 -11.57 1.70
N GLU A 101 15.70 -11.21 2.84
CA GLU A 101 14.91 -12.09 3.70
C GLU A 101 13.41 -11.92 3.49
N PHE A 102 12.67 -13.02 3.53
CA PHE A 102 11.21 -12.98 3.40
C PHE A 102 10.57 -12.20 4.55
N CYS A 103 9.69 -11.25 4.22
CA CYS A 103 9.07 -10.37 5.22
C CYS A 103 7.56 -10.18 5.04
N GLY A 104 6.92 -10.81 4.05
CA GLY A 104 5.48 -10.71 3.86
C GLY A 104 5.03 -11.00 2.43
N PHE A 105 3.79 -10.63 2.13
CA PHE A 105 3.18 -10.88 0.83
C PHE A 105 2.49 -9.61 0.31
N VAL A 106 2.47 -9.50 -1.02
CA VAL A 106 1.62 -8.54 -1.75
C VAL A 106 0.17 -8.96 -1.59
N THR A 107 -0.70 -8.01 -1.24
CA THR A 107 -2.14 -8.21 -1.10
C THR A 107 -2.92 -7.71 -2.33
N SER A 108 -2.43 -6.65 -2.96
CA SER A 108 -3.04 -6.08 -4.17
C SER A 108 -1.96 -5.47 -5.05
N ALA A 109 -2.01 -5.73 -6.35
CA ALA A 109 -1.15 -5.05 -7.30
C ALA A 109 -1.91 -4.56 -8.55
N ALA A 110 -1.47 -3.45 -9.13
CA ALA A 110 -1.94 -2.90 -10.40
C ALA A 110 -0.89 -1.97 -11.00
N PHE A 111 -1.00 -1.72 -12.31
CA PHE A 111 -0.22 -0.69 -12.96
C PHE A 111 -0.80 0.69 -12.64
N GLY A 112 -0.02 1.55 -11.99
CA GLY A 112 -0.42 2.92 -11.72
C GLY A 112 -0.21 3.82 -12.94
N PHE A 113 -1.30 4.21 -13.61
CA PHE A 113 -1.24 5.09 -14.78
C PHE A 113 -0.72 6.50 -14.45
N THR A 114 -0.98 6.99 -13.23
CA THR A 114 -0.49 8.28 -12.76
C THR A 114 0.99 8.20 -12.39
N LEU A 115 1.40 7.07 -11.81
CA LEU A 115 2.77 6.85 -11.33
C LEU A 115 3.70 6.26 -12.41
N GLY A 116 3.16 5.77 -13.52
CA GLY A 116 3.89 5.14 -14.62
C GLY A 116 4.62 3.85 -14.24
N LYS A 117 4.20 3.17 -13.17
CA LYS A 117 4.91 2.02 -12.59
C LYS A 117 3.95 0.94 -12.10
N GLN A 118 4.43 -0.30 -12.00
CA GLN A 118 3.73 -1.33 -11.23
C GLN A 118 3.72 -0.96 -9.75
N VAL A 119 2.52 -0.98 -9.17
CA VAL A 119 2.27 -0.64 -7.77
C VAL A 119 1.77 -1.89 -7.06
N CYS A 120 2.48 -2.28 -6.02
CA CYS A 120 2.09 -3.37 -5.13
C CYS A 120 1.77 -2.80 -3.74
N LEU A 121 0.73 -3.31 -3.11
CA LEU A 121 0.40 -3.08 -1.71
C LEU A 121 0.62 -4.37 -0.95
N GLY A 122 1.09 -4.29 0.29
CA GLY A 122 1.24 -5.47 1.13
C GLY A 122 1.66 -5.13 2.55
N PHE A 123 1.83 -6.16 3.37
CA PHE A 123 2.34 -5.99 4.72
C PHE A 123 3.80 -6.41 4.79
N VAL A 124 4.60 -5.56 5.42
CA VAL A 124 5.93 -5.94 5.92
C VAL A 124 5.76 -6.39 7.36
N HIS A 125 6.37 -7.52 7.71
CA HIS A 125 6.42 -8.08 9.04
C HIS A 125 7.84 -7.98 9.60
N ALA A 126 7.94 -7.63 10.88
CA ALA A 126 9.18 -7.64 11.64
C ALA A 126 9.24 -8.91 12.52
N PRO A 127 10.45 -9.37 12.89
CA PRO A 127 10.60 -10.45 13.85
C PRO A 127 10.00 -10.06 15.22
N PRO A 128 9.67 -11.03 16.08
CA PRO A 128 9.00 -10.78 17.36
C PRO A 128 9.74 -9.82 18.32
N SER A 129 11.05 -9.69 18.18
CA SER A 129 11.90 -8.80 18.98
C SER A 129 11.87 -7.34 18.55
N GLU A 130 11.30 -7.03 17.38
CA GLU A 130 11.38 -5.70 16.77
C GLU A 130 10.00 -5.07 16.55
N LYS A 131 10.00 -3.73 16.42
CA LYS A 131 8.80 -2.95 16.13
C LYS A 131 8.99 -2.20 14.83
N ILE A 132 7.94 -2.11 14.02
CA ILE A 132 8.00 -1.42 12.74
C ILE A 132 7.76 0.07 12.92
N THR A 133 8.84 0.83 12.78
CA THR A 133 8.86 2.28 12.62
C THR A 133 8.89 2.69 11.14
N VAL A 134 8.75 3.98 10.85
CA VAL A 134 8.94 4.49 9.47
C VAL A 134 10.37 4.24 8.99
N ASN A 135 11.37 4.44 9.87
CA ASN A 135 12.78 4.21 9.55
C ASN A 135 13.08 2.73 9.29
N TYR A 136 12.39 1.81 9.98
CA TYR A 136 12.50 0.38 9.71
C TYR A 136 12.15 0.04 8.26
N ILE A 137 11.15 0.72 7.70
CA ILE A 137 10.71 0.55 6.30
C ILE A 137 11.62 1.31 5.34
N ARG A 138 11.99 2.56 5.62
CA ARG A 138 12.79 3.38 4.69
C ARG A 138 14.27 2.98 4.64
N GLY A 139 14.80 2.42 5.73
CA GLY A 139 16.22 2.07 5.87
C GLY A 139 16.60 0.69 5.33
N ALA A 140 15.79 0.09 4.46
CA ALA A 140 16.03 -1.26 3.93
C ALA A 140 15.82 -1.31 2.41
N THR A 141 16.39 -2.33 1.78
CA THR A 141 16.14 -2.66 0.38
C THR A 141 15.00 -3.67 0.29
N TYR A 142 14.19 -3.54 -0.76
CA TYR A 142 13.07 -4.45 -1.00
C TYR A 142 13.11 -5.04 -2.39
N GLU A 143 12.68 -6.29 -2.46
CA GLU A 143 12.44 -7.00 -3.70
C GLU A 143 11.07 -7.67 -3.63
N ILE A 144 10.36 -7.74 -4.74
CA ILE A 144 9.14 -8.54 -4.87
C ILE A 144 9.40 -9.65 -5.87
N ASP A 145 9.13 -10.88 -5.45
CA ASP A 145 9.25 -12.05 -6.32
C ASP A 145 7.95 -12.27 -7.09
N ILE A 146 8.02 -12.06 -8.40
CA ILE A 146 6.91 -12.21 -9.32
C ILE A 146 7.27 -13.33 -10.27
N ALA A 147 6.57 -14.46 -10.11
CA ALA A 147 6.80 -15.66 -10.90
C ALA A 147 8.28 -16.07 -10.97
N THR A 148 8.95 -16.18 -9.81
CA THR A 148 10.37 -16.59 -9.62
C THR A 148 11.41 -15.56 -10.06
N LYS A 149 10.99 -14.36 -10.44
CA LYS A 149 11.87 -13.24 -10.77
C LYS A 149 11.73 -12.14 -9.72
N ARG A 150 12.86 -11.71 -9.14
CA ARG A 150 12.91 -10.63 -8.17
C ARG A 150 13.03 -9.27 -8.86
N PHE A 151 12.16 -8.34 -8.47
CA PHE A 151 12.15 -6.96 -8.94
C PHE A 151 12.44 -6.03 -7.78
N LYS A 152 13.32 -5.05 -7.99
CA LYS A 152 13.63 -4.06 -6.97
C LYS A 152 12.39 -3.19 -6.74
N ALA A 153 12.06 -2.98 -5.47
CA ALA A 153 10.87 -2.27 -5.07
C ALA A 153 11.21 -1.10 -4.14
N ARG A 154 10.67 0.09 -4.45
CA ARG A 154 10.78 1.27 -3.59
C ARG A 154 9.59 1.34 -2.63
N PRO A 155 9.81 1.32 -1.30
CA PRO A 155 8.72 1.40 -0.33
C PRO A 155 8.19 2.83 -0.17
N ASN A 156 6.90 2.93 0.11
CA ASN A 156 6.18 4.14 0.50
C ASN A 156 5.21 3.83 1.65
N VAL A 157 5.30 4.60 2.73
CA VAL A 157 4.58 4.35 4.00
C VAL A 157 3.33 5.21 4.14
N TYR A 158 3.27 6.32 3.42
CA TYR A 158 2.18 7.28 3.50
C TYR A 158 1.40 7.31 2.20
N GLN A 159 0.12 7.67 2.29
CA GLN A 159 -0.66 7.93 1.09
C GLN A 159 0.01 9.05 0.29
N PRO A 160 0.18 8.90 -1.04
CA PRO A 160 0.70 9.99 -1.86
C PRO A 160 -0.22 11.20 -1.70
N THR A 161 0.28 12.33 -1.20
CA THR A 161 -0.52 13.52 -0.87
C THR A 161 -0.82 14.39 -2.09
N GLU A 162 0.01 14.33 -3.14
CA GLU A 162 -0.16 15.10 -4.39
C GLU A 162 -0.08 14.19 -5.63
N MET A 163 -1.02 14.37 -6.56
CA MET A 163 -1.08 13.64 -7.86
C MET A 163 -0.60 14.55 -9.00
N GLY A 164 0.57 15.17 -8.83
CA GLY A 164 1.24 15.94 -9.88
C GLY A 164 2.49 15.19 -10.40
N PRO A 165 2.98 15.50 -11.62
CA PRO A 165 4.19 14.88 -12.19
C PRO A 165 5.48 15.19 -11.43
N THR A 166 5.42 15.94 -10.32
CA THR A 166 6.56 16.52 -9.61
C THR A 166 6.60 16.04 -8.16
N VAL A 167 6.71 14.74 -7.89
CA VAL A 167 7.08 14.24 -6.55
C VAL A 167 8.06 13.06 -6.66
N LEU A 168 9.18 13.28 -7.36
CA LEU A 168 10.42 12.53 -7.14
C LEU A 168 11.38 13.25 -6.19
N LEU A 169 10.95 14.38 -5.62
CA LEU A 169 11.73 15.19 -4.71
C LEU A 169 10.87 15.43 -3.46
N TYR A 170 11.47 15.31 -2.29
CA TYR A 170 10.89 15.59 -0.97
C TYR A 170 10.04 14.48 -0.33
N THR A 171 10.74 13.51 0.28
CA THR A 171 10.72 13.38 1.75
C THR A 171 12.07 12.79 2.17
N ASN A 172 12.99 13.70 2.52
CA ASN A 172 14.15 13.37 3.36
C ASN A 172 13.65 12.82 4.72
#